data_AF-A0A9D9J097-F1
#
_entry.id   AF-A0A9D9J097-F1
#
_cell.length_a   1.000
_cell.length_b   1.000
_cell.length_c   1.000
_cell.angle_alpha   90.00
_cell.angle_beta   90.00
_cell.angle_gamma   90.00
#
_symmetry.space_group_name_H-M   'P 1'
#
loop_
_entity.id
_entity.type
_entity.pdbx_description
1 polymer ?
#
loop_
_entity_poly.entity_id
_entity_poly.type
_entity_poly.pdbx_seq_one_letter_code
_entity_poly.pdbx_strand_id
1 'polypeptide(L)'
;MDIKNALTLKELLLTVKKGVEGAMPFPVWVSAEIAEIKQRSSGHCYMELIDDSGAGARAQAVIWNSNYRVIAPYFENETGRSLGPGMKILVKIQVSYSELYSLTLSVTDIEPSFSVGEAELERRRTVRRLEEEGMFGMNGTLRLPRLPRRFAVVSSETAAGYRDFMKHLHENQYGFRFYTELFPAVMQGREAPVSIVSAMERAALRENEFDALVLLRGGGSGADLSCFDDYWVSVNVAQFPLPVITGIGHDHDNHICDMVAAYSVKTPTAIADLILDCFISEDARLESLAVSLR
;
A
#
# COMPACT_ATOMS: atom_id res chain seq x y z
N MET A 1 -5.68 39.46 -42.56
CA MET A 1 -6.21 38.84 -43.80
C MET A 1 -7.25 39.78 -44.38
N ASP A 2 -7.11 40.11 -45.65
CA ASP A 2 -8.07 40.95 -46.39
C ASP A 2 -9.36 40.13 -46.65
N ILE A 3 -10.54 40.75 -46.66
CA ILE A 3 -11.84 40.03 -46.81
C ILE A 3 -11.88 39.24 -48.14
N LYS A 4 -11.11 39.68 -49.14
CA LYS A 4 -10.96 39.02 -50.44
C LYS A 4 -10.21 37.68 -50.41
N ASN A 5 -9.50 37.37 -49.32
CA ASN A 5 -8.75 36.11 -49.11
C ASN A 5 -9.33 35.29 -47.95
N ALA A 6 -10.65 35.31 -47.77
CA ALA A 6 -11.32 34.51 -46.73
C ALA A 6 -11.14 33.00 -47.00
N LEU A 7 -10.75 32.26 -45.96
CA LEU A 7 -10.72 30.79 -46.01
C LEU A 7 -12.13 30.24 -45.81
N THR A 8 -12.45 29.19 -46.54
CA THR A 8 -13.59 28.33 -46.21
C THR A 8 -13.33 27.59 -44.90
N LEU A 9 -14.40 27.19 -44.19
CA LEU A 9 -14.27 26.38 -42.97
C LEU A 9 -13.45 25.12 -43.21
N LYS A 10 -13.62 24.46 -44.36
CA LYS A 10 -12.86 23.27 -44.72
C LYS A 10 -11.37 23.55 -44.86
N GLU A 11 -10.99 24.64 -45.53
CA GLU A 11 -9.57 25.01 -45.70
C GLU A 11 -8.92 25.34 -44.35
N LEU A 12 -9.65 26.01 -43.46
CA LEU A 12 -9.19 26.27 -42.10
C LEU A 12 -8.94 24.96 -41.34
N LEU A 13 -9.92 24.04 -41.33
CA LEU A 13 -9.81 22.76 -40.62
C LEU A 13 -8.72 21.86 -41.20
N LEU A 14 -8.53 21.85 -42.52
CA LEU A 14 -7.41 21.15 -43.16
C LEU A 14 -6.05 21.73 -42.76
N THR A 15 -5.97 23.05 -42.57
CA THR A 15 -4.77 23.72 -42.10
C THR A 15 -4.47 23.36 -40.64
N VAL A 16 -5.49 23.35 -39.78
CA VAL A 16 -5.36 22.90 -38.38
C VAL A 16 -4.91 21.44 -38.32
N LYS A 17 -5.54 20.57 -39.12
CA LYS A 17 -5.17 19.16 -39.22
C LYS A 17 -3.69 18.98 -39.55
N LYS A 18 -3.22 19.64 -40.61
CA LYS A 18 -1.80 19.60 -41.02
C LYS A 18 -0.87 20.11 -39.92
N GLY A 19 -1.26 21.16 -39.20
CA GLY A 19 -0.47 21.71 -38.09
C GLY A 19 -0.35 20.72 -36.94
N VAL A 20 -1.47 20.13 -36.50
CA VAL A 20 -1.50 19.17 -35.38
C VAL A 20 -0.76 17.88 -35.74
N GLU A 21 -1.09 17.28 -36.88
CA GLU A 21 -0.47 16.01 -37.32
C GLU A 21 1.00 16.21 -37.69
N GLY A 22 1.38 17.38 -38.20
CA GLY A 22 2.78 17.72 -38.47
C GLY A 22 3.62 17.93 -37.20
N ALA A 23 3.02 18.49 -36.14
CA ALA A 23 3.71 18.68 -34.85
C ALA A 23 3.86 17.38 -34.05
N MET A 24 2.90 16.46 -34.17
CA MET A 24 2.86 15.19 -33.43
C MET A 24 2.72 13.99 -34.39
N PRO A 25 3.73 13.71 -35.23
CA PRO A 25 3.64 12.69 -36.27
C PRO A 25 3.69 11.25 -35.74
N PHE A 26 4.19 11.05 -34.51
CA PHE A 26 4.37 9.73 -33.90
C PHE A 26 3.64 9.64 -32.56
N PRO A 27 3.26 8.42 -32.11
CA PRO A 27 2.67 8.25 -30.80
C PRO A 27 3.66 8.61 -29.69
N VAL A 28 3.17 9.26 -28.63
CA VAL A 28 3.96 9.69 -27.48
C VAL A 28 3.42 9.08 -26.19
N TRP A 29 4.29 8.84 -25.22
CA TRP A 29 3.86 8.42 -23.88
C TRP A 29 3.42 9.63 -23.07
N VAL A 30 2.25 9.52 -22.44
CA VAL A 30 1.62 10.59 -21.66
C VAL A 30 1.18 10.02 -20.31
N SER A 31 1.62 10.68 -19.24
CA SER A 31 1.11 10.45 -17.88
C SER A 31 -0.16 11.25 -17.68
N ALA A 32 -1.21 10.62 -17.16
CA ALA A 32 -2.48 11.25 -16.83
C ALA A 32 -3.25 10.45 -15.79
N GLU A 33 -4.29 11.03 -15.21
CA GLU A 33 -5.28 10.31 -14.40
C GLU A 33 -6.60 10.14 -15.17
N ILE A 34 -7.25 8.98 -15.02
CA ILE A 34 -8.56 8.72 -15.60
C ILE A 34 -9.62 9.44 -14.76
N ALA A 35 -10.22 10.51 -15.27
CA ALA A 35 -11.36 11.18 -14.63
C ALA A 35 -12.67 10.42 -14.84
N GLU A 36 -12.90 9.92 -16.06
CA GLU A 36 -14.07 9.12 -16.43
C GLU A 36 -13.66 8.08 -17.47
N ILE A 37 -14.31 6.90 -17.45
CA ILE A 37 -14.13 5.85 -18.44
C ILE A 37 -15.47 5.19 -18.78
N LYS A 38 -15.73 4.99 -20.07
CA LYS A 38 -16.99 4.42 -20.55
C LYS A 38 -16.78 3.57 -21.80
N GLN A 39 -17.09 2.29 -21.70
CA GLN A 39 -17.19 1.41 -22.86
C GLN A 39 -18.55 1.57 -23.53
N ARG A 40 -18.57 1.87 -24.84
CA ARG A 40 -19.80 1.95 -25.65
C ARG A 40 -20.13 0.59 -26.28
N SER A 41 -21.37 0.45 -26.75
CA SER A 41 -21.86 -0.74 -27.47
C SER A 41 -21.06 -1.08 -28.74
N SER A 42 -20.36 -0.11 -29.32
CA SER A 42 -19.42 -0.33 -30.44
C SER A 42 -18.12 -1.05 -30.03
N GLY A 43 -17.89 -1.24 -28.74
CA GLY A 43 -16.67 -1.83 -28.18
C GLY A 43 -15.51 -0.83 -27.99
N HIS A 44 -15.69 0.44 -28.37
CA HIS A 44 -14.72 1.49 -28.06
C HIS A 44 -14.81 1.90 -26.60
N CYS A 45 -13.66 2.20 -26.00
CA CYS A 45 -13.58 2.76 -24.66
C CYS A 45 -13.23 4.25 -24.76
N TYR A 46 -14.15 5.10 -24.31
CA TYR A 46 -13.92 6.54 -24.22
C TYR A 46 -13.51 6.88 -22.80
N MET A 47 -12.53 7.75 -22.66
CA MET A 47 -12.04 8.18 -21.36
C MET A 47 -11.72 9.66 -21.37
N GLU A 48 -11.85 10.26 -20.20
CA GLU A 48 -11.40 11.61 -19.96
C GLU A 48 -10.14 11.56 -19.12
N LEU A 49 -9.09 12.20 -19.63
CA LEU A 49 -7.78 12.28 -18.99
C LEU A 49 -7.61 13.66 -18.38
N ILE A 50 -7.13 13.70 -17.14
CA ILE A 50 -6.73 14.91 -16.44
C ILE A 50 -5.24 14.84 -16.07
N ASP A 51 -4.62 16.00 -15.93
CA ASP A 51 -3.25 16.09 -15.41
C ASP A 51 -3.23 15.74 -13.92
N ASP A 52 -2.26 14.93 -13.51
CA ASP A 52 -2.13 14.44 -12.14
C ASP A 52 -1.48 15.48 -11.20
N SER A 53 -0.89 16.55 -11.77
CA SER A 53 -0.18 17.61 -11.04
C SER A 53 -1.10 18.72 -10.50
N GLY A 54 -2.41 18.63 -10.78
CA GLY A 54 -3.38 19.68 -10.45
C GLY A 54 -3.34 20.88 -11.41
N ALA A 55 -2.51 20.83 -12.46
CA ALA A 55 -2.60 21.74 -13.58
C ALA A 55 -3.91 21.46 -14.35
N GLY A 56 -4.63 22.51 -14.74
CA GLY A 56 -5.99 22.42 -15.32
C GLY A 56 -6.09 21.82 -16.73
N ALA A 57 -5.25 20.86 -17.09
CA ALA A 57 -5.30 20.19 -18.40
C ALA A 57 -6.25 18.98 -18.36
N ARG A 58 -7.14 18.94 -19.36
CA ARG A 58 -8.15 17.89 -19.53
C ARG A 58 -8.33 17.59 -21.01
N ALA A 59 -8.42 16.32 -21.36
CA ALA A 59 -8.63 15.90 -22.74
C ALA A 59 -9.48 14.64 -22.85
N GLN A 60 -10.24 14.53 -23.94
CA GLN A 60 -10.97 13.34 -24.29
C GLN A 60 -10.07 12.40 -25.09
N ALA A 61 -10.04 11.13 -24.69
CA ALA A 61 -9.27 10.08 -25.34
C ALA A 61 -10.15 8.86 -25.65
N VAL A 62 -9.70 8.06 -26.62
CA VAL A 62 -10.41 6.87 -27.06
C VAL A 62 -9.42 5.71 -27.21
N ILE A 63 -9.81 4.54 -26.69
CA ILE A 63 -9.23 3.26 -27.05
C ILE A 63 -10.18 2.60 -28.05
N TRP A 64 -9.73 2.50 -29.29
CA TRP A 64 -10.50 1.82 -30.34
C TRP A 64 -10.68 0.34 -30.00
N ASN A 65 -11.75 -0.27 -30.50
CA ASN A 65 -12.19 -1.61 -30.09
C ASN A 65 -11.09 -2.67 -30.31
N SER A 66 -10.37 -2.56 -31.43
CA SER A 66 -9.23 -3.44 -31.74
C SER A 66 -8.16 -3.41 -30.66
N ASN A 67 -7.85 -2.23 -30.14
CA ASN A 67 -6.83 -2.05 -29.10
C ASN A 67 -7.39 -2.36 -27.72
N TYR A 68 -8.63 -1.95 -27.44
CA TYR A 68 -9.25 -2.15 -26.13
C TYR A 68 -9.38 -3.62 -25.76
N ARG A 69 -9.67 -4.49 -26.74
CA ARG A 69 -9.72 -5.95 -26.54
C ARG A 69 -8.37 -6.59 -26.19
N VAL A 70 -7.26 -5.89 -26.43
CA VAL A 70 -5.91 -6.32 -26.07
C VAL A 70 -5.47 -5.65 -24.78
N ILE A 71 -5.61 -4.32 -24.73
CA ILE A 71 -5.17 -3.46 -23.63
C ILE A 71 -5.89 -3.80 -22.32
N ALA A 72 -7.23 -3.91 -22.33
CA ALA A 72 -7.97 -4.10 -21.09
C ALA A 72 -7.66 -5.45 -20.40
N PRO A 73 -7.67 -6.61 -21.10
CA PRO A 73 -7.27 -7.87 -20.48
C PRO A 73 -5.78 -7.92 -20.10
N TYR A 74 -4.89 -7.35 -20.92
CA TYR A 74 -3.46 -7.26 -20.58
C TYR A 74 -3.25 -6.47 -19.29
N PHE A 75 -3.89 -5.31 -19.20
CA PHE A 75 -3.85 -4.48 -18.01
C PHE A 75 -4.41 -5.21 -16.78
N GLU A 76 -5.59 -5.84 -16.90
CA GLU A 76 -6.22 -6.54 -15.78
C GLU A 76 -5.42 -7.76 -15.32
N ASN A 77 -4.77 -8.49 -16.23
CA ASN A 77 -3.91 -9.63 -15.89
C ASN A 77 -2.63 -9.19 -15.16
N GLU A 78 -1.99 -8.10 -15.59
CA GLU A 78 -0.76 -7.60 -14.97
C GLU A 78 -1.02 -6.90 -13.63
N THR A 79 -2.19 -6.30 -13.48
CA THR A 79 -2.49 -5.42 -12.34
C THR A 79 -3.54 -5.98 -11.36
N GLY A 80 -4.28 -7.00 -11.74
CA GLY A 80 -5.41 -7.53 -10.95
C GLY A 80 -6.60 -6.58 -10.84
N ARG A 81 -6.61 -5.45 -11.58
CA ARG A 81 -7.70 -4.47 -11.58
C ARG A 81 -8.04 -4.04 -13.02
N SER A 82 -9.33 -3.87 -13.30
CA SER A 82 -9.76 -3.26 -14.56
C SER A 82 -9.49 -1.74 -14.56
N LEU A 83 -9.32 -1.16 -15.75
CA LEU A 83 -9.20 0.29 -15.91
C LEU A 83 -10.43 1.01 -15.33
N GLY A 84 -10.20 1.98 -14.45
CA GLY A 84 -11.26 2.68 -13.73
C GLY A 84 -10.92 4.15 -13.44
N PRO A 85 -11.92 4.96 -13.05
CA PRO A 85 -11.71 6.34 -12.62
C PRO A 85 -10.75 6.43 -11.42
N GLY A 86 -9.97 7.51 -11.34
CA GLY A 86 -8.98 7.77 -10.29
C GLY A 86 -7.63 7.05 -10.50
N MET A 87 -7.49 6.22 -11.54
CA MET A 87 -6.22 5.58 -11.85
C MET A 87 -5.28 6.54 -12.56
N LYS A 88 -4.08 6.72 -12.00
CA LYS A 88 -2.94 7.27 -12.75
C LYS A 88 -2.50 6.25 -13.78
N ILE A 89 -2.26 6.68 -15.01
CA ILE A 89 -1.90 5.81 -16.13
C ILE A 89 -0.80 6.44 -16.96
N LEU A 90 0.04 5.61 -17.55
CA LEU A 90 0.99 5.99 -18.59
C LEU A 90 0.53 5.32 -19.88
N VAL A 91 0.10 6.13 -20.84
CA VAL A 91 -0.50 5.65 -22.09
C VAL A 91 0.23 6.18 -23.30
N LYS A 92 0.31 5.35 -24.34
CA LYS A 92 0.87 5.74 -25.63
C LYS A 92 -0.23 6.31 -26.50
N ILE A 93 -0.17 7.61 -26.76
CA ILE A 93 -1.20 8.37 -27.44
C ILE A 93 -0.74 8.77 -28.83
N GLN A 94 -1.55 8.43 -29.84
CA GLN A 94 -1.48 9.03 -31.16
C GLN A 94 -2.48 10.20 -31.23
N VAL A 95 -1.97 11.40 -31.54
CA VAL A 95 -2.79 12.56 -31.79
C VAL A 95 -3.34 12.49 -33.22
N SER A 96 -4.64 12.74 -33.37
CA SER A 96 -5.30 12.80 -34.67
C SER A 96 -6.31 13.94 -34.69
N TYR A 97 -6.52 14.56 -35.86
CA TYR A 97 -7.51 15.61 -36.02
C TYR A 97 -8.47 15.29 -37.16
N SER A 98 -9.77 15.31 -36.86
CA SER A 98 -10.82 15.14 -37.85
C SER A 98 -11.59 16.44 -38.05
N GLU A 99 -11.91 16.75 -39.31
CA GLU A 99 -12.75 17.91 -39.68
C GLU A 99 -14.15 17.83 -39.06
N LEU A 100 -14.63 16.62 -38.72
CA LEU A 100 -15.95 16.36 -38.16
C LEU A 100 -15.92 16.16 -36.64
N TYR A 101 -14.85 15.58 -36.10
CA TYR A 101 -14.78 15.13 -34.71
C TYR A 101 -13.72 15.86 -33.86
N SER A 102 -13.12 16.93 -34.40
CA SER A 102 -12.08 17.72 -33.74
C SER A 102 -10.83 16.90 -33.36
N LEU A 103 -10.08 17.35 -32.36
CA LEU A 103 -8.90 16.68 -31.82
C LEU A 103 -9.32 15.38 -31.11
N THR A 104 -8.70 14.26 -31.48
CA THR A 104 -8.92 12.95 -30.86
C THR A 104 -7.58 12.37 -30.42
N LEU A 105 -7.49 12.05 -29.13
CA LEU A 105 -6.35 11.33 -28.55
C LEU A 105 -6.62 9.83 -28.61
N SER A 106 -5.96 9.11 -29.51
CA SER A 106 -6.12 7.67 -29.64
C SER A 106 -5.09 6.95 -28.78
N VAL A 107 -5.54 6.23 -27.76
CA VAL A 107 -4.68 5.38 -26.93
C VAL A 107 -4.38 4.10 -27.71
N THR A 108 -3.09 3.88 -27.92
CA THR A 108 -2.57 2.75 -28.70
C THR A 108 -1.93 1.69 -27.84
N ASP A 109 -1.47 2.06 -26.64
CA ASP A 109 -0.82 1.17 -25.69
C ASP A 109 -0.94 1.73 -24.27
N ILE A 110 -0.72 0.88 -23.26
CA ILE A 110 -0.67 1.26 -21.85
C ILE A 110 0.51 0.58 -21.17
N GLU A 111 1.15 1.27 -20.23
CA GLU A 111 2.16 0.68 -19.36
C GLU A 111 1.51 0.28 -18.02
N PRO A 112 1.19 -1.00 -17.79
CA PRO A 112 0.47 -1.44 -16.59
C PRO A 112 1.28 -1.20 -15.31
N SER A 113 2.61 -1.22 -15.41
CA SER A 113 3.50 -0.95 -14.27
C SER A 113 3.37 0.47 -13.73
N PHE A 114 2.82 1.41 -14.50
CA PHE A 114 2.58 2.76 -14.02
C PHE A 114 1.31 2.86 -13.20
N SER A 115 0.27 2.10 -13.58
CA SER A 115 -1.08 2.34 -13.06
C SER A 115 -1.47 1.52 -11.84
N VAL A 116 -0.79 0.40 -11.61
CA VAL A 116 -0.90 -0.38 -10.35
C VAL A 116 0.48 -0.58 -9.70
N GLY A 117 1.54 -0.10 -10.33
CA GLY A 117 2.87 -0.54 -9.97
C GLY A 117 3.62 0.31 -8.97
N GLU A 118 3.38 1.60 -8.70
CA GLU A 118 4.36 2.32 -7.86
C GLU A 118 4.46 1.74 -6.43
N ALA A 119 3.35 1.63 -5.71
CA ALA A 119 3.35 1.08 -4.35
C ALA A 119 3.68 -0.43 -4.31
N GLU A 120 3.16 -1.24 -5.25
CA GLU A 120 3.44 -2.68 -5.29
C GLU A 120 4.85 -3.00 -5.81
N LEU A 121 5.38 -2.21 -6.76
CA LEU A 121 6.79 -2.30 -7.19
C LEU A 121 7.71 -1.83 -6.09
N GLU A 122 7.38 -0.74 -5.39
CA GLU A 122 8.14 -0.27 -4.23
C GLU A 122 8.15 -1.35 -3.14
N ARG A 123 6.99 -1.93 -2.83
CA ARG A 123 6.89 -3.09 -1.93
C ARG A 123 7.77 -4.26 -2.39
N ARG A 124 7.69 -4.67 -3.66
CA ARG A 124 8.54 -5.75 -4.21
C ARG A 124 10.03 -5.40 -4.19
N ARG A 125 10.40 -4.14 -4.43
CA ARG A 125 11.78 -3.66 -4.34
C ARG A 125 12.28 -3.72 -2.90
N THR A 126 11.46 -3.29 -1.95
CA THR A 126 11.76 -3.37 -0.52
C THR A 126 11.95 -4.82 -0.10
N VAL A 127 11.04 -5.73 -0.47
CA VAL A 127 11.17 -7.17 -0.18
C VAL A 127 12.48 -7.73 -0.74
N ARG A 128 12.75 -7.53 -2.04
CA ARG A 128 14.00 -8.03 -2.66
C ARG A 128 15.25 -7.48 -1.98
N ARG A 129 15.27 -6.19 -1.66
CA ARG A 129 16.39 -5.57 -0.97
C ARG A 129 16.60 -6.17 0.41
N LEU A 130 15.53 -6.39 1.18
CA LEU A 130 15.60 -7.02 2.50
C LEU A 130 16.07 -8.49 2.41
N GLU A 131 15.68 -9.23 1.36
CA GLU A 131 16.17 -10.59 1.10
C GLU A 131 17.67 -10.60 0.78
N GLU A 132 18.12 -9.70 -0.11
CA GLU A 132 19.54 -9.55 -0.48
C GLU A 132 20.41 -9.14 0.70
N GLU A 133 19.89 -8.28 1.58
CA GLU A 133 20.57 -7.83 2.81
C GLU A 133 20.46 -8.83 3.96
N GLY A 134 19.74 -9.95 3.79
CA GLY A 134 19.61 -11.01 4.78
C GLY A 134 18.77 -10.63 6.01
N MET A 135 17.85 -9.67 5.86
CA MET A 135 17.04 -9.14 6.97
C MET A 135 15.91 -10.10 7.39
N PHE A 136 15.45 -10.95 6.47
CA PHE A 136 14.40 -11.93 6.77
C PHE A 136 14.87 -12.96 7.80
N GLY A 137 14.00 -13.21 8.77
CA GLY A 137 14.26 -14.18 9.83
C GLY A 137 15.24 -13.72 10.91
N MET A 138 15.85 -12.53 10.82
CA MET A 138 16.74 -12.01 11.88
C MET A 138 15.99 -11.91 13.21
N ASN A 139 14.91 -11.11 13.26
CA ASN A 139 14.08 -11.00 14.46
C ASN A 139 13.35 -12.33 14.75
N GLY A 140 12.97 -13.09 13.72
CA GLY A 140 12.43 -14.45 13.80
C GLY A 140 13.27 -15.46 14.57
N THR A 141 14.57 -15.22 14.75
CA THR A 141 15.42 -16.07 15.60
C THR A 141 15.23 -15.80 17.09
N LEU A 142 14.72 -14.62 17.47
CA LEU A 142 14.48 -14.24 18.85
C LEU A 142 13.20 -14.92 19.35
N ARG A 143 13.34 -15.69 20.41
CA ARG A 143 12.21 -16.36 21.05
C ARG A 143 11.64 -15.50 22.15
N LEU A 144 10.31 -15.49 22.26
CA LEU A 144 9.65 -14.98 23.45
C LEU A 144 10.14 -15.75 24.69
N PRO A 145 10.40 -15.05 25.82
CA PRO A 145 10.54 -15.70 27.11
C PRO A 145 9.34 -16.62 27.40
N ARG A 146 9.51 -17.64 28.24
CA ARG A 146 8.42 -18.59 28.54
C ARG A 146 7.20 -17.91 29.19
N LEU A 147 7.43 -16.84 29.95
CA LEU A 147 6.41 -16.03 30.62
C LEU A 147 6.69 -14.54 30.38
N PRO A 148 6.42 -14.01 29.17
CA PRO A 148 6.70 -12.62 28.84
C PRO A 148 5.73 -11.70 29.56
N ARG A 149 6.22 -10.75 30.37
CA ARG A 149 5.38 -9.90 31.23
C ARG A 149 5.45 -8.43 30.86
N ARG A 150 6.51 -7.98 30.21
CA ARG A 150 6.82 -6.56 30.00
C ARG A 150 6.85 -6.26 28.51
N PHE A 151 5.98 -5.37 28.05
CA PHE A 151 5.83 -5.08 26.62
C PHE A 151 5.99 -3.59 26.33
N ALA A 152 6.88 -3.27 25.39
CA ALA A 152 6.92 -1.95 24.76
C ALA A 152 5.89 -1.94 23.62
N VAL A 153 4.90 -1.05 23.67
CA VAL A 153 3.82 -1.01 22.67
C VAL A 153 4.01 0.22 21.79
N VAL A 154 4.20 0.02 20.49
CA VAL A 154 4.27 1.09 19.50
C VAL A 154 2.94 1.17 18.76
N SER A 155 2.19 2.25 19.00
CA SER A 155 0.87 2.52 18.41
C SER A 155 0.51 4.00 18.57
N SER A 156 -0.58 4.45 17.95
CA SER A 156 -1.23 5.71 18.30
C SER A 156 -2.04 5.56 19.59
N GLU A 157 -1.98 6.57 20.46
CA GLU A 157 -2.73 6.63 21.73
C GLU A 157 -4.25 6.59 21.53
N THR A 158 -4.72 7.14 20.40
CA THR A 158 -6.14 7.20 20.06
C THR A 158 -6.61 6.01 19.21
N ALA A 159 -5.72 5.06 18.89
CA ALA A 159 -6.06 3.90 18.07
C ALA A 159 -7.08 2.99 18.78
N ALA A 160 -8.12 2.58 18.05
CA ALA A 160 -9.08 1.59 18.55
C ALA A 160 -8.39 0.25 18.86
N GLY A 161 -7.53 -0.22 17.94
CA GLY A 161 -6.77 -1.46 18.13
C GLY A 161 -5.89 -1.47 19.38
N TYR A 162 -5.33 -0.32 19.78
CA TYR A 162 -4.58 -0.21 21.03
C TYR A 162 -5.47 -0.37 22.25
N ARG A 163 -6.63 0.31 22.27
CA ARG A 163 -7.60 0.16 23.37
C ARG A 163 -8.11 -1.27 23.49
N ASP A 164 -8.40 -1.91 22.36
CA ASP A 164 -8.89 -3.29 22.33
C ASP A 164 -7.83 -4.27 22.83
N PHE A 165 -6.58 -4.13 22.39
CA PHE A 165 -5.44 -4.90 22.90
C PHE A 165 -5.25 -4.73 24.41
N MET A 166 -5.22 -3.49 24.89
CA MET A 166 -5.03 -3.18 26.31
C MET A 166 -6.15 -3.75 27.16
N LYS A 167 -7.40 -3.61 26.71
CA LYS A 167 -8.56 -4.17 27.40
C LYS A 167 -8.47 -5.69 27.47
N HIS A 168 -8.21 -6.35 26.34
CA HIS A 168 -8.14 -7.82 26.28
C HIS A 168 -7.01 -8.38 27.15
N LEU A 169 -5.85 -7.73 27.14
CA LEU A 169 -4.70 -8.17 27.92
C LEU A 169 -4.88 -7.94 29.43
N HIS A 170 -5.40 -6.78 29.85
CA HIS A 170 -5.50 -6.43 31.27
C HIS A 170 -6.80 -6.87 31.96
N GLU A 171 -7.89 -7.03 31.22
CA GLU A 171 -9.18 -7.56 31.72
C GLU A 171 -9.32 -9.08 31.51
N ASN A 172 -8.20 -9.78 31.28
CA ASN A 172 -8.21 -11.23 31.07
C ASN A 172 -8.83 -11.98 32.27
N GLN A 173 -9.61 -13.02 31.98
CA GLN A 173 -10.32 -13.82 33.00
C GLN A 173 -9.39 -14.68 33.87
N TYR A 174 -8.13 -14.87 33.47
CA TYR A 174 -7.16 -15.73 34.14
C TYR A 174 -6.45 -15.03 35.31
N GLY A 175 -6.59 -13.71 35.44
CA GLY A 175 -5.95 -12.92 36.50
C GLY A 175 -4.45 -12.70 36.29
N PHE A 176 -3.92 -13.00 35.11
CA PHE A 176 -2.52 -12.73 34.79
C PHE A 176 -2.28 -11.22 34.70
N ARG A 177 -1.10 -10.77 35.16
CA ARG A 177 -0.73 -9.35 35.17
C ARG A 177 0.46 -9.09 34.26
N PHE A 178 0.34 -8.01 33.51
CA PHE A 178 1.31 -7.58 32.52
C PHE A 178 1.70 -6.12 32.78
N TYR A 179 2.91 -5.76 32.38
CA TYR A 179 3.38 -4.39 32.30
C TYR A 179 3.46 -4.00 30.83
N THR A 180 2.84 -2.89 30.47
CA THR A 180 2.79 -2.38 29.11
C THR A 180 3.10 -0.90 29.15
N GLU A 181 4.00 -0.44 28.29
CA GLU A 181 4.28 0.99 28.12
C GLU A 181 4.05 1.40 26.67
N LEU A 182 3.25 2.46 26.46
CA LEU A 182 3.00 3.01 25.13
C LEU A 182 4.13 3.95 24.70
N PHE A 183 4.72 3.65 23.57
CA PHE A 183 5.59 4.52 22.80
C PHE A 183 4.76 5.11 21.65
N PRO A 184 4.20 6.32 21.82
CA PRO A 184 3.26 6.87 20.85
C PRO A 184 3.96 7.16 19.53
N ALA A 185 3.31 6.81 18.43
CA ALA A 185 3.74 7.14 17.08
C ALA A 185 2.56 7.39 16.13
N VAL A 186 2.82 8.14 15.07
CA VAL A 186 1.91 8.35 13.96
C VAL A 186 1.86 7.08 13.12
N MET A 187 0.66 6.53 12.91
CA MET A 187 0.45 5.20 12.31
C MET A 187 -0.06 5.24 10.87
N GLN A 188 -0.17 6.43 10.26
CA GLN A 188 -0.65 6.60 8.90
C GLN A 188 -0.12 7.90 8.28
N GLY A 189 -0.10 7.95 6.95
CA GLY A 189 0.37 9.10 6.19
C GLY A 189 1.90 9.21 6.12
N ARG A 190 2.38 10.28 5.49
CA ARG A 190 3.78 10.44 5.06
C ARG A 190 4.79 10.50 6.21
N GLU A 191 4.38 10.93 7.39
CA GLU A 191 5.25 11.05 8.57
C GLU A 191 5.34 9.76 9.39
N ALA A 192 4.48 8.76 9.11
CA ALA A 192 4.38 7.55 9.90
C ALA A 192 5.68 6.73 9.97
N PRO A 193 6.42 6.47 8.87
CA PRO A 193 7.65 5.69 8.94
C PRO A 193 8.68 6.27 9.91
N VAL A 194 8.93 7.58 9.83
CA VAL A 194 9.88 8.28 10.71
C VAL A 194 9.40 8.26 12.16
N SER A 195 8.10 8.44 12.39
CA SER A 195 7.52 8.42 13.72
C SER A 195 7.59 7.03 14.37
N ILE A 196 7.30 5.96 13.61
CA ILE A 196 7.37 4.58 14.07
C ILE A 196 8.82 4.20 14.42
N VAL A 197 9.77 4.46 13.53
CA VAL A 197 11.20 4.20 13.77
C VAL A 197 11.67 4.93 15.04
N SER A 198 11.34 6.21 15.20
CA SER A 198 11.72 6.97 16.40
C SER A 198 11.10 6.41 17.68
N ALA A 199 9.86 5.92 17.63
CA ALA A 199 9.23 5.28 18.79
C ALA A 199 9.91 3.93 19.14
N MET A 200 10.26 3.13 18.13
CA MET A 200 11.00 1.89 18.33
C MET A 200 12.40 2.16 18.88
N GLU A 201 13.12 3.16 18.39
CA GLU A 201 14.44 3.56 18.92
C GLU A 201 14.36 3.98 20.39
N ARG A 202 13.34 4.76 20.78
CA ARG A 202 13.12 5.10 22.20
C ARG A 202 12.85 3.87 23.07
N ALA A 203 12.16 2.85 22.54
CA ALA A 203 11.96 1.59 23.24
C ALA A 203 13.26 0.78 23.34
N ALA A 204 14.08 0.74 22.28
CA ALA A 204 15.36 0.05 22.26
C ALA A 204 16.36 0.61 23.29
N LEU A 205 16.37 1.92 23.53
CA LEU A 205 17.18 2.54 24.58
C LEU A 205 16.85 2.00 25.99
N ARG A 206 15.69 1.38 26.16
CA ARG A 206 15.18 0.81 27.41
C ARG A 206 14.92 -0.69 27.27
N GLU A 207 15.64 -1.38 26.38
CA GLU A 207 15.44 -2.81 26.09
C GLU A 207 15.40 -3.71 27.33
N ASN A 208 16.20 -3.42 28.37
CA ASN A 208 16.26 -4.22 29.60
C ASN A 208 14.97 -4.16 30.44
N GLU A 209 14.09 -3.19 30.16
CA GLU A 209 12.81 -3.03 30.84
C GLU A 209 11.70 -3.87 30.22
N PHE A 210 11.91 -4.44 29.02
CA PHE A 210 10.89 -5.14 28.25
C PHE A 210 11.34 -6.56 27.86
N ASP A 211 10.36 -7.42 27.62
CA ASP A 211 10.55 -8.81 27.17
C ASP A 211 10.28 -8.95 25.66
N ALA A 212 9.45 -8.05 25.10
CA ALA A 212 9.10 -7.99 23.69
C ALA A 212 8.62 -6.58 23.30
N LEU A 213 8.69 -6.27 22.01
CA LEU A 213 8.04 -5.09 21.42
C LEU A 213 6.78 -5.52 20.68
N VAL A 214 5.70 -4.77 20.86
CA VAL A 214 4.43 -4.96 20.17
C VAL A 214 4.20 -3.78 19.23
N LEU A 215 4.18 -4.03 17.93
CA LEU A 215 3.82 -3.05 16.91
C LEU A 215 2.40 -3.34 16.43
N LEU A 216 1.45 -2.49 16.77
CA LEU A 216 0.04 -2.76 16.48
C LEU A 216 -0.66 -1.56 15.85
N ARG A 217 -1.60 -1.86 14.95
CA ARG A 217 -2.48 -0.89 14.32
C ARG A 217 -3.80 -1.60 14.02
N GLY A 218 -4.93 -1.08 14.52
CA GLY A 218 -6.25 -1.67 14.26
C GLY A 218 -7.04 -0.87 13.24
N GLY A 219 -7.46 -1.52 12.14
CA GLY A 219 -8.43 -1.02 11.16
C GLY A 219 -7.98 0.20 10.33
N GLY A 220 -8.36 0.21 9.05
CA GLY A 220 -8.17 1.32 8.10
C GLY A 220 -7.85 0.82 6.69
N SER A 221 -7.87 1.71 5.70
CA SER A 221 -7.72 1.30 4.29
C SER A 221 -6.30 0.83 3.99
N GLY A 222 -6.10 0.01 2.95
CA GLY A 222 -4.76 -0.45 2.55
C GLY A 222 -3.79 0.70 2.25
N ALA A 223 -4.29 1.86 1.80
CA ALA A 223 -3.48 3.06 1.62
C ALA A 223 -2.93 3.61 2.94
N ASP A 224 -3.73 3.54 4.01
CA ASP A 224 -3.35 4.01 5.35
C ASP A 224 -2.29 3.11 6.02
N LEU A 225 -2.14 1.87 5.54
CA LEU A 225 -1.20 0.87 6.06
C LEU A 225 0.10 0.76 5.27
N SER A 226 0.23 1.47 4.16
CA SER A 226 1.43 1.44 3.31
C SER A 226 2.73 1.79 4.06
N CYS A 227 2.65 2.54 5.17
CA CYS A 227 3.81 2.84 6.00
C CYS A 227 4.47 1.60 6.64
N PHE A 228 3.77 0.47 6.74
CA PHE A 228 4.32 -0.80 7.22
C PHE A 228 4.99 -1.63 6.11
N ASP A 229 4.94 -1.17 4.87
CA ASP A 229 5.74 -1.67 3.74
C ASP A 229 7.01 -0.82 3.51
N ASP A 230 7.25 0.18 4.35
CA ASP A 230 8.44 1.02 4.28
C ASP A 230 9.71 0.23 4.62
N TYR A 231 10.76 0.49 3.86
CA TYR A 231 12.06 -0.19 4.00
C TYR A 231 12.69 0.06 5.38
N TRP A 232 12.70 1.30 5.87
CA TRP A 232 13.37 1.64 7.13
C TRP A 232 12.62 1.11 8.35
N VAL A 233 11.28 1.11 8.31
CA VAL A 233 10.48 0.47 9.35
C VAL A 233 10.79 -1.03 9.39
N SER A 234 10.82 -1.69 8.22
CA SER A 234 11.10 -3.12 8.11
C SER A 234 12.51 -3.49 8.58
N VAL A 235 13.53 -2.70 8.25
CA VAL A 235 14.90 -2.88 8.77
C VAL A 235 14.93 -2.74 10.29
N ASN A 236 14.24 -1.74 10.83
CA ASN A 236 14.21 -1.52 12.28
C ASN A 236 13.52 -2.67 13.01
N VAL A 237 12.44 -3.24 12.46
CA VAL A 237 11.79 -4.46 12.97
C VAL A 237 12.74 -5.66 12.91
N ALA A 238 13.38 -5.89 11.76
CA ALA A 238 14.27 -7.04 11.55
C ALA A 238 15.46 -7.06 12.53
N GLN A 239 16.02 -5.89 12.83
CA GLN A 239 17.20 -5.73 13.69
C GLN A 239 16.87 -5.40 15.15
N PHE A 240 15.59 -5.33 15.51
CA PHE A 240 15.18 -4.94 16.86
C PHE A 240 15.76 -5.93 17.90
N PRO A 241 16.29 -5.45 19.04
CA PRO A 241 16.98 -6.31 20.01
C PRO A 241 16.05 -7.27 20.79
N LEU A 242 14.74 -7.00 20.78
CA LEU A 242 13.72 -7.84 21.39
C LEU A 242 12.86 -8.52 20.31
N PRO A 243 12.22 -9.67 20.61
CA PRO A 243 11.24 -10.25 19.70
C PRO A 243 10.12 -9.24 19.45
N VAL A 244 9.87 -8.94 18.17
CA VAL A 244 8.80 -8.03 17.72
C VAL A 244 7.56 -8.85 17.38
N ILE A 245 6.43 -8.46 17.94
CA ILE A 245 5.12 -9.01 17.64
C ILE A 245 4.31 -7.96 16.87
N THR A 246 3.86 -8.30 15.66
CA THR A 246 3.04 -7.39 14.84
C THR A 246 1.57 -7.79 14.85
N GLY A 247 0.69 -6.78 14.83
CA GLY A 247 -0.74 -6.94 14.56
C GLY A 247 -1.32 -5.69 13.89
N ILE A 248 -1.05 -5.57 12.60
CA ILE A 248 -1.24 -4.35 11.79
C ILE A 248 -2.54 -4.38 10.96
N GLY A 249 -3.16 -5.55 10.73
CA GLY A 249 -4.08 -5.75 9.60
C GLY A 249 -5.46 -6.39 9.87
N HIS A 250 -6.05 -6.89 8.77
CA HIS A 250 -7.27 -7.70 8.66
C HIS A 250 -7.01 -8.89 7.70
N ASP A 251 -7.94 -9.83 7.56
CA ASP A 251 -7.78 -11.17 6.94
C ASP A 251 -7.07 -11.29 5.57
N HIS A 252 -6.86 -10.20 4.81
CA HIS A 252 -6.30 -10.25 3.45
C HIS A 252 -4.98 -9.49 3.22
N ASP A 253 -4.46 -8.73 4.19
CA ASP A 253 -3.27 -7.87 3.98
C ASP A 253 -2.08 -8.34 4.86
N ASN A 254 -0.98 -8.78 4.23
CA ASN A 254 0.30 -9.06 4.90
C ASN A 254 1.30 -7.95 4.56
N HIS A 255 1.72 -7.14 5.53
CA HIS A 255 2.70 -6.08 5.31
C HIS A 255 4.15 -6.59 5.40
N ILE A 256 5.13 -5.86 4.86
CA ILE A 256 6.53 -6.29 4.92
C ILE A 256 6.99 -6.42 6.37
N CYS A 257 6.56 -5.52 7.25
CA CYS A 257 6.83 -5.62 8.69
C CYS A 257 6.39 -6.97 9.29
N ASP A 258 5.26 -7.53 8.85
CA ASP A 258 4.78 -8.84 9.31
C ASP A 258 5.71 -9.98 8.87
N MET A 259 6.38 -9.82 7.72
CA MET A 259 7.26 -10.84 7.16
C MET A 259 8.64 -10.89 7.84
N VAL A 260 9.07 -9.78 8.47
CA VAL A 260 10.38 -9.66 9.12
C VAL A 260 10.32 -9.72 10.66
N ALA A 261 9.13 -9.60 11.25
CA ALA A 261 8.90 -9.71 12.68
C ALA A 261 9.11 -11.13 13.23
N ALA A 262 9.32 -11.25 14.56
CA ALA A 262 9.42 -12.56 15.21
C ALA A 262 8.09 -13.32 15.19
N TYR A 263 6.99 -12.61 15.43
CA TYR A 263 5.65 -13.15 15.43
C TYR A 263 4.73 -12.16 14.72
N SER A 264 3.92 -12.65 13.79
CA SER A 264 2.87 -11.86 13.15
C SER A 264 1.52 -12.52 13.38
N VAL A 265 0.56 -11.72 13.84
CA VAL A 265 -0.83 -12.11 13.98
C VAL A 265 -1.72 -11.09 13.29
N LYS A 266 -2.92 -11.52 12.91
CA LYS A 266 -3.79 -10.69 12.06
C LYS A 266 -4.32 -9.45 12.78
N THR A 267 -4.63 -9.53 14.07
CA THR A 267 -5.34 -8.47 14.79
C THR A 267 -4.64 -8.10 16.11
N PRO A 268 -4.82 -6.86 16.60
CA PRO A 268 -4.33 -6.47 17.92
C PRO A 268 -4.83 -7.37 19.05
N THR A 269 -6.07 -7.86 19.01
CA THR A 269 -6.60 -8.78 20.02
C THR A 269 -5.91 -10.15 19.97
N ALA A 270 -5.57 -10.64 18.78
CA ALA A 270 -4.82 -11.89 18.62
C ALA A 270 -3.40 -11.80 19.20
N ILE A 271 -2.82 -10.59 19.31
CA ILE A 271 -1.56 -10.40 20.03
C ILE A 271 -1.75 -10.72 21.51
N ALA A 272 -2.82 -10.20 22.10
CA ALA A 272 -3.12 -10.43 23.50
C ALA A 272 -3.46 -11.92 23.76
N ASP A 273 -4.17 -12.60 22.85
CA ASP A 273 -4.36 -14.06 22.92
C ASP A 273 -3.02 -14.82 22.89
N LEU A 274 -2.12 -14.48 21.96
CA LEU A 274 -0.79 -15.10 21.86
C LEU A 274 0.03 -14.94 23.16
N ILE A 275 -0.07 -13.78 23.81
CA ILE A 275 0.58 -13.53 25.10
C ILE A 275 -0.06 -14.37 26.21
N LEU A 276 -1.40 -14.39 26.29
CA LEU A 276 -2.13 -15.14 27.31
C LEU A 276 -1.89 -16.65 27.19
N ASP A 277 -1.86 -17.18 25.97
CA ASP A 277 -1.63 -18.60 25.68
C ASP A 277 -0.28 -19.10 26.22
N CYS A 278 0.74 -18.24 26.27
CA CYS A 278 2.03 -18.58 26.87
C CYS A 278 1.87 -18.91 28.37
N PHE A 279 1.02 -18.16 29.08
CA PHE A 279 0.79 -18.34 30.51
C PHE A 279 -0.15 -19.50 30.79
N ILE A 280 -1.25 -19.61 30.03
CA ILE A 280 -2.21 -20.72 30.14
C ILE A 280 -1.49 -22.06 29.94
N SER A 281 -0.63 -22.15 28.91
CA SER A 281 0.12 -23.37 28.60
C SER A 281 1.09 -23.74 29.73
N GLU A 282 1.76 -22.76 30.33
CA GLU A 282 2.71 -23.01 31.42
C GLU A 282 1.99 -23.36 32.72
N ASP A 283 0.82 -22.77 33.00
CA ASP A 283 -0.02 -23.10 34.15
C ASP A 283 -0.52 -24.54 34.08
N ALA A 284 -1.09 -24.95 32.94
CA ALA A 284 -1.50 -26.33 32.68
C ALA A 284 -0.33 -27.32 32.81
N ARG A 285 0.88 -26.93 32.36
CA ARG A 285 2.09 -27.75 32.52
C ARG A 285 2.43 -27.95 33.99
N LEU A 286 2.36 -26.90 34.81
CA LEU A 286 2.62 -26.97 36.25
C LEU A 286 1.60 -27.85 36.98
N GLU A 287 0.32 -27.74 36.64
CA GLU A 287 -0.73 -28.60 37.21
C GLU A 287 -0.48 -30.08 36.89
N SER A 288 -0.15 -30.42 35.63
CA SER A 288 0.11 -31.80 35.23
C SER A 288 1.31 -32.42 35.96
N LEU A 289 2.36 -31.63 36.19
CA LEU A 289 3.53 -32.04 36.97
C LEU A 289 3.19 -32.23 38.44
N ALA A 290 2.37 -31.35 39.01
CA ALA A 290 1.92 -31.45 40.40
C ALA A 290 1.06 -32.70 40.65
N VAL A 291 0.23 -33.09 39.68
CA VAL A 291 -0.55 -34.35 39.74
C VAL A 291 0.38 -35.57 39.63
N SER A 292 1.39 -35.53 38.77
CA SER A 292 2.33 -36.65 38.57
C SER A 292 3.28 -36.89 39.75
N LEU A 293 3.42 -35.90 40.64
CA LEU A 293 4.21 -35.97 41.87
C LEU A 293 3.41 -36.49 43.08
N ARG A 294 2.10 -36.65 42.95
CA ARG A 294 1.21 -37.25 43.98
C ARG A 294 1.03 -38.74 43.72
#